data_AF-A0A6I4MV15-F1
#
_entry.id   AF-A0A6I4MV15-F1
#
_cell.length_a   1.000
_cell.length_b   1.000
_cell.length_c   1.000
_cell.angle_alpha   90.00
_cell.angle_beta   90.00
_cell.angle_gamma   90.00
#
_symmetry.space_group_name_H-M   'P 1'
#
loop_
_entity.id
_entity.type
_entity.pdbx_description
1 polymer ?
#
loop_
_entity_poly.entity_id
_entity_poly.type
_entity_poly.pdbx_seq_one_letter_code
_entity_poly.pdbx_strand_id
1 'polypeptide(L)'
;MSRLARTLCSLHAALFVLLAFCAVQQFRYGDVWAAFVFAAASIVPVLAVARETELAVMRETELANGQRAVVNRLERATRRRWSVEDAAALARVELAAACCERWWTSAGQSHETTCRTYDHRSAA
;
A
#
# COMPACT_ATOMS: atom_id res chain seq x y z
N MET A 1 7.45 -1.00 14.99
CA MET A 1 7.63 -0.51 16.39
C MET A 1 9.12 -0.42 16.77
N SER A 2 9.56 0.74 17.24
CA SER A 2 10.93 0.95 17.75
C SER A 2 11.21 0.03 18.95
N ARG A 3 12.49 -0.30 19.19
CA ARG A 3 12.88 -1.14 20.34
C ARG A 3 12.41 -0.54 21.66
N LEU A 4 12.47 0.79 21.76
CA LEU A 4 12.03 1.56 22.92
C LEU A 4 10.51 1.49 23.15
N ALA A 5 9.69 1.53 22.08
CA ALA A 5 8.24 1.35 22.21
C ALA A 5 7.89 -0.07 22.70
N ARG A 6 8.61 -1.10 22.21
CA ARG A 6 8.42 -2.47 22.72
C ARG A 6 8.76 -2.60 24.20
N THR A 7 9.86 -2.00 24.65
CA THR A 7 10.23 -2.00 26.06
C THR A 7 9.19 -1.27 26.93
N LEU A 8 8.69 -0.12 26.46
CA LEU A 8 7.64 0.62 27.16
C LEU A 8 6.33 -0.19 27.24
N CYS A 9 5.88 -0.82 26.15
CA CYS A 9 4.72 -1.71 26.19
C CYS A 9 4.90 -2.86 27.20
N SER A 10 6.07 -3.51 27.20
CA SER A 10 6.34 -4.60 28.15
C SER A 10 6.34 -4.12 29.61
N LEU A 11 6.84 -2.90 29.85
CA LEU A 11 6.89 -2.32 31.18
C LEU A 11 5.49 -1.91 31.68
N HIS A 12 4.66 -1.35 30.80
CA HIS A 12 3.25 -1.06 31.10
C HIS A 12 2.44 -2.34 31.35
N ALA A 13 2.68 -3.40 30.57
CA ALA A 13 2.05 -4.70 30.79
C ALA A 13 2.45 -5.31 32.15
N ALA A 14 3.75 -5.26 32.49
CA ALA A 14 4.25 -5.70 33.78
C ALA A 14 3.62 -4.89 34.93
N LEU A 15 3.53 -3.56 34.79
CA LEU A 15 2.91 -2.69 35.78
C LEU A 15 1.41 -2.99 35.95
N PHE A 16 0.68 -3.22 34.86
CA PHE A 16 -0.73 -3.61 34.92
C PHE A 16 -0.93 -4.92 35.69
N VAL A 17 -0.14 -5.94 35.39
CA VAL A 17 -0.20 -7.23 36.09
C VAL A 17 0.12 -7.08 37.58
N LEU A 18 1.12 -6.26 37.92
CA LEU A 18 1.48 -5.99 39.31
C LEU A 18 0.36 -5.27 40.06
N LEU A 19 -0.25 -4.25 39.46
CA LEU A 19 -1.38 -3.51 40.05
C LEU A 19 -2.62 -4.39 40.22
N ALA A 20 -2.91 -5.24 39.24
CA ALA A 20 -4.01 -6.20 39.32
C ALA A 20 -3.76 -7.23 40.45
N PHE A 21 -2.53 -7.71 40.59
CA PHE A 21 -2.16 -8.58 41.70
C PHE A 21 -2.32 -7.88 43.05
N CYS A 22 -1.85 -6.63 43.19
CA CYS A 22 -2.03 -5.83 44.42
C CYS A 22 -3.51 -5.60 44.74
N ALA A 23 -4.36 -5.33 43.74
CA ALA A 23 -5.80 -5.16 43.92
C ALA A 23 -6.45 -6.44 44.45
N VAL A 24 -6.12 -7.61 43.90
CA VAL A 24 -6.62 -8.91 44.37
C VAL A 24 -6.15 -9.20 45.79
N GLN A 25 -4.89 -8.93 46.11
CA GLN A 25 -4.37 -9.16 47.47
C GLN A 25 -5.05 -8.25 48.50
N GLN A 26 -5.27 -6.98 48.17
CA GLN A 26 -5.98 -6.07 49.09
C GLN A 26 -7.45 -6.42 49.25
N PHE A 27 -8.11 -6.90 48.20
CA PHE A 27 -9.49 -7.38 48.31
C PHE A 27 -9.63 -8.60 49.24
N ARG A 28 -8.60 -9.45 49.33
CA ARG A 28 -8.63 -10.67 50.16
C ARG A 28 -8.21 -10.44 51.61
N TYR A 29 -7.28 -9.51 51.86
CA TYR A 29 -6.60 -9.41 53.16
C TYR A 29 -6.57 -8.00 53.76
N GLY A 30 -7.09 -6.99 53.08
CA GLY A 30 -7.04 -5.62 53.59
C GLY A 30 -8.23 -4.77 53.17
N ASP A 31 -7.96 -3.47 53.03
CA ASP A 31 -9.02 -2.47 52.90
C ASP A 31 -9.52 -2.35 51.45
N VAL A 32 -10.84 -2.43 51.28
CA VAL A 32 -11.51 -2.52 49.98
C VAL A 32 -11.27 -1.24 49.16
N TRP A 33 -11.12 -0.09 49.84
CA TRP A 33 -10.79 1.18 49.20
C TRP A 33 -9.43 1.17 48.51
N ALA A 34 -8.42 0.53 49.10
CA ALA A 34 -7.11 0.41 48.48
C ALA A 34 -7.18 -0.43 47.20
N ALA A 35 -8.02 -1.48 47.18
CA ALA A 35 -8.24 -2.29 45.98
C ALA A 35 -8.84 -1.46 44.84
N PHE A 36 -9.78 -0.55 45.12
CA PHE A 36 -10.35 0.36 44.12
C PHE A 36 -9.32 1.33 43.55
N VAL A 37 -8.41 1.87 44.38
CA VAL A 37 -7.34 2.76 43.91
C VAL A 37 -6.37 2.02 42.97
N PHE A 38 -5.98 0.79 43.31
CA PHE A 38 -5.12 -0.02 42.44
C PHE A 38 -5.83 -0.43 41.13
N ALA A 39 -7.12 -0.73 41.20
CA ALA A 39 -7.94 -1.00 40.03
C ALA A 39 -8.02 0.25 39.11
N ALA A 40 -8.26 1.43 39.67
CA ALA A 40 -8.26 2.68 38.91
C ALA A 40 -6.88 2.99 38.30
N ALA A 41 -5.80 2.79 39.05
CA ALA A 41 -4.44 2.98 38.58
C ALA A 41 -4.07 2.06 37.41
N SER A 42 -4.67 0.86 37.35
CA SER A 42 -4.45 -0.10 36.24
C SER A 42 -4.99 0.40 34.89
N ILE A 43 -5.90 1.38 34.88
CA ILE A 43 -6.45 1.97 33.65
C ILE A 43 -5.39 2.81 32.91
N VAL A 44 -4.48 3.46 33.64
CA VAL A 44 -3.43 4.32 33.08
C VAL A 44 -2.51 3.58 32.10
N PRO A 45 -1.92 2.42 32.43
CA PRO A 45 -1.10 1.67 31.48
C PRO A 45 -1.88 1.15 30.28
N VAL A 46 -3.17 0.81 30.44
CA VAL A 46 -4.02 0.41 29.32
C VAL A 46 -4.21 1.56 28.33
N LEU A 47 -4.51 2.76 28.85
CA LEU A 47 -4.63 3.97 28.03
C LEU A 47 -3.30 4.32 27.34
N ALA A 48 -2.17 4.18 28.02
CA ALA A 48 -0.86 4.44 27.44
C ALA A 48 -0.57 3.51 26.25
N VAL A 49 -0.83 2.20 26.40
CA VAL A 49 -0.66 1.23 25.32
C VAL A 49 -1.62 1.53 24.16
N ALA A 50 -2.89 1.84 24.44
CA ALA A 50 -3.85 2.22 23.40
C ALA A 50 -3.35 3.42 22.58
N ARG A 51 -2.86 4.48 23.24
CA ARG A 51 -2.27 5.64 22.57
C ARG A 51 -1.05 5.31 21.73
N GLU A 52 -0.16 4.45 22.23
CA GLU A 52 1.01 4.02 21.46
C GLU A 52 0.63 3.22 20.21
N THR A 53 -0.43 2.40 20.29
CA THR A 53 -0.93 1.67 19.12
C THR A 53 -1.58 2.59 18.09
N GLU A 54 -2.37 3.58 18.53
CA GLU A 54 -2.95 4.59 17.62
C GLU A 54 -1.85 5.39 16.90
N LEU A 55 -0.83 5.84 17.63
CA LEU A 55 0.29 6.58 17.07
C LEU A 55 1.14 5.73 16.11
N ALA A 56 1.28 4.43 16.37
CA ALA A 56 1.98 3.53 15.46
C ALA A 56 1.23 3.38 14.12
N VAL A 57 -0.09 3.19 14.17
CA VAL A 57 -0.94 3.08 12.97
C VAL A 57 -0.92 4.38 12.16
N MET A 58 -1.00 5.54 12.82
CA MET A 58 -0.93 6.83 12.13
C MET A 58 0.42 7.02 11.40
N ARG A 59 1.54 6.65 12.03
CA ARG A 59 2.86 6.74 11.39
C ARG A 59 3.01 5.80 10.19
N GLU A 60 2.46 4.59 10.27
CA GLU A 60 2.51 3.63 9.16
C GLU A 60 1.69 4.12 7.96
N THR A 61 0.52 4.71 8.21
CA THR A 61 -0.32 5.31 7.15
C THR A 61 0.34 6.54 6.52
N GLU A 62 0.98 7.41 7.32
CA GLU A 62 1.75 8.55 6.84
C GLU A 62 2.93 8.12 5.96
N LEU A 63 3.69 7.10 6.37
CA LEU A 63 4.80 6.57 5.58
C LEU A 63 4.31 5.96 4.26
N ALA A 64 3.23 5.18 4.29
CA ALA A 64 2.63 4.60 3.10
C ALA A 64 2.11 5.69 2.14
N ASN A 65 1.48 6.74 2.66
CA ASN A 65 1.01 7.88 1.87
C ASN A 65 2.18 8.70 1.30
N GLY A 66 3.25 8.89 2.07
CA GLY A 66 4.49 9.53 1.62
C GLY A 66 5.14 8.78 0.47
N GLN A 67 5.28 7.46 0.58
CA GLN A 67 5.80 6.60 -0.49
C GLN A 67 4.94 6.68 -1.76
N ARG A 68 3.61 6.58 -1.63
CA ARG A 68 2.68 6.75 -2.76
C ARG A 68 2.83 8.12 -3.41
N ALA A 69 2.99 9.19 -2.62
CA ALA A 69 3.18 10.53 -3.15
C ALA A 69 4.50 10.69 -3.93
N VAL A 70 5.58 10.03 -3.49
CA VAL A 70 6.86 9.99 -4.22
C VAL A 70 6.71 9.21 -5.52
N VAL A 71 6.10 8.02 -5.49
CA VAL A 71 5.85 7.21 -6.69
C VAL A 71 4.99 7.97 -7.69
N ASN A 72 3.90 8.60 -7.26
CA ASN A 72 3.05 9.42 -8.13
C ASN A 72 3.79 10.61 -8.73
N ARG A 73 4.72 11.23 -7.99
CA ARG A 73 5.56 12.31 -8.53
C ARG A 73 6.53 11.80 -9.58
N LEU A 74 7.19 10.67 -9.31
CA LEU A 74 8.09 10.05 -10.27
C LEU A 74 7.33 9.65 -11.53
N GLU A 75 6.17 9.01 -11.39
CA GLU A 75 5.32 8.62 -12.52
C GLU A 75 4.88 9.82 -13.35
N ARG A 76 4.50 10.94 -12.71
CA ARG A 76 4.17 12.18 -13.43
C ARG A 76 5.38 12.80 -14.14
N ALA A 77 6.57 12.69 -13.55
CA ALA A 77 7.80 13.18 -14.17
C ALA A 77 8.27 12.28 -15.33
N THR A 78 8.04 10.97 -15.25
CA THR A 78 8.42 9.99 -16.28
C THR A 78 7.35 9.78 -17.34
N ARG A 79 6.08 10.13 -17.06
CA ARG A 79 5.02 10.21 -18.07
C ARG A 79 5.45 11.25 -19.08
N ARG A 80 6.06 10.79 -20.19
CA ARG A 80 6.16 11.58 -21.40
C ARG A 80 4.75 12.08 -21.71
N ARG A 81 4.62 13.37 -21.96
CA ARG A 81 3.38 13.92 -22.49
C ARG A 81 3.34 13.53 -23.96
N TRP A 82 2.77 12.36 -24.24
CA TRP A 82 2.58 11.91 -25.62
C TRP A 82 1.67 12.90 -26.31
N SER A 83 2.12 13.45 -27.44
CA SER A 83 1.21 14.20 -28.29
C SER A 83 0.23 13.23 -28.96
N VAL A 84 -0.87 13.78 -29.50
CA VAL A 84 -1.81 12.98 -30.30
C VAL A 84 -1.08 12.40 -31.52
N GLU A 85 -0.10 13.12 -32.08
CA GLU A 85 0.73 12.62 -33.18
C GLU A 85 1.64 11.46 -32.76
N ASP A 86 2.26 11.51 -31.58
CA ASP A 86 3.11 10.41 -31.06
C ASP A 86 2.29 9.13 -30.85
N ALA A 87 1.09 9.26 -30.27
CA ALA A 87 0.16 8.16 -30.08
C ALA A 87 -0.30 7.58 -31.42
N ALA A 88 -0.61 8.43 -32.40
CA ALA A 88 -0.98 8.01 -33.74
C ALA A 88 0.19 7.32 -34.47
N ALA A 89 1.43 7.78 -34.27
CA ALA A 89 2.61 7.16 -34.85
C ALA A 89 2.86 5.76 -34.28
N LEU A 90 2.80 5.58 -32.95
CA LEU A 90 2.91 4.26 -32.33
C LEU A 90 1.79 3.33 -32.80
N ALA A 91 0.54 3.81 -32.81
CA ALA A 91 -0.60 3.02 -33.25
C ALA A 91 -0.43 2.52 -34.70
N ARG A 92 0.10 3.36 -35.61
CA ARG A 92 0.42 2.94 -36.98
C ARG A 92 1.49 1.86 -37.04
N VAL A 93 2.54 1.95 -36.20
CA VAL A 93 3.59 0.94 -36.12
C VAL A 93 3.04 -0.40 -35.62
N GLU A 94 2.23 -0.37 -34.56
CA GLU A 94 1.58 -1.57 -34.00
C GLU A 94 0.58 -2.19 -34.98
N LEU A 95 -0.24 -1.37 -35.67
CA LEU A 95 -1.15 -1.84 -36.71
C LEU A 95 -0.41 -2.46 -37.90
N ALA A 96 0.72 -1.86 -38.32
CA ALA A 96 1.56 -2.41 -39.37
C ALA A 96 2.19 -3.74 -38.95
N ALA A 97 2.67 -3.85 -37.70
CA ALA A 97 3.20 -5.10 -37.15
C ALA A 97 2.12 -6.18 -37.04
N ALA A 98 0.92 -5.83 -36.56
CA ALA A 98 -0.22 -6.74 -36.47
C ALA A 98 -0.67 -7.25 -37.85
N CYS A 99 -0.64 -6.40 -38.88
CA CYS A 99 -0.87 -6.81 -40.27
C CYS A 99 0.15 -7.85 -40.72
N CYS A 100 1.43 -7.66 -40.35
CA CYS A 100 2.52 -8.58 -40.68
C CYS A 100 2.49 -9.89 -39.89
N GLU A 101 1.91 -9.95 -38.68
CA GLU A 101 1.76 -11.20 -37.92
C GLU A 101 0.48 -11.98 -38.28
N ARG A 102 -0.59 -11.28 -38.71
CA ARG A 102 -1.88 -11.89 -39.12
C ARG A 102 -2.04 -12.08 -40.63
N TRP A 103 -0.97 -11.93 -41.41
CA TRP A 103 -0.94 -12.12 -42.86
C TRP A 103 -1.60 -13.43 -43.33
N TRP A 104 -1.50 -14.51 -42.55
CA TRP A 104 -2.11 -15.80 -42.87
C TRP A 104 -3.64 -15.82 -42.69
N THR A 105 -4.21 -14.94 -41.87
CA THR A 105 -5.68 -14.81 -41.67
C THR A 105 -6.34 -13.83 -42.64
N SER A 106 -5.57 -12.97 -43.31
CA SER A 106 -6.05 -12.02 -44.32
C SER A 106 -5.75 -12.44 -45.76
N ALA A 107 -5.21 -13.65 -45.97
CA ALA A 107 -4.94 -14.19 -47.30
C ALA A 107 -6.24 -14.21 -48.14
N GLY A 108 -6.42 -13.23 -49.02
CA GLY A 108 -7.56 -13.08 -49.92
C GLY A 108 -8.38 -11.80 -49.76
N GLN A 109 -8.14 -10.94 -48.75
CA GLN A 109 -8.72 -9.60 -48.73
C GLN A 109 -7.75 -8.59 -49.34
N SER A 110 -8.25 -7.72 -50.22
CA SER A 110 -7.45 -6.67 -50.86
C SER A 110 -6.84 -5.77 -49.80
N HIS A 111 -5.52 -5.84 -49.65
CA HIS A 111 -4.76 -4.93 -48.79
C HIS A 111 -4.82 -3.51 -49.36
N GLU A 112 -4.86 -2.50 -48.48
CA GLU A 112 -4.68 -1.11 -48.90
C GLU A 112 -3.29 -0.94 -49.56
N THR A 113 -3.23 -0.13 -50.61
CA THR A 113 -2.04 0.09 -51.46
C THR A 113 -0.84 0.70 -50.73
N THR A 114 -1.01 1.09 -49.47
CA THR A 114 0.03 1.63 -48.59
C THR A 114 0.75 0.57 -47.75
N CYS A 115 0.34 -0.71 -47.85
CA CYS A 115 0.99 -1.80 -47.12
C CYS A 115 2.39 -2.10 -47.70
N ARG A 116 3.41 -2.15 -46.83
CA ARG A 116 4.82 -2.32 -47.23
C ARG A 116 5.13 -3.69 -47.85
N THR A 117 4.29 -4.69 -47.60
CA THR A 117 4.40 -6.05 -48.17
C THR A 117 3.44 -6.26 -49.34
N TYR A 118 2.83 -5.18 -49.85
CA TYR A 118 1.99 -5.25 -51.04
C TYR A 118 2.85 -5.61 -52.27
N ASP A 119 2.90 -6.90 -52.59
CA ASP A 119 3.49 -7.40 -53.82
C ASP A 119 2.46 -7.21 -54.94
N HIS A 120 2.79 -6.44 -55.98
CA HIS A 120 1.93 -6.17 -57.14
C HIS A 120 1.72 -7.41 -58.05
N ARG A 121 2.08 -8.62 -57.60
CA ARG A 121 2.01 -9.85 -58.39
C ARG A 121 0.73 -10.64 -58.14
N SER A 122 -0.35 -10.20 -58.78
CA SER A 122 -1.39 -11.13 -59.24
C SER A 122 -2.34 -10.43 -60.22
N ALA A 123 -1.92 -10.37 -61.49
CA ALA A 123 -2.80 -10.29 -62.63
C ALA A 123 -2.22 -11.21 -63.71
N ALA A 124 -2.66 -12.46 -63.68
CA ALA A 124 -2.58 -13.40 -64.80
C ALA A 124 -4.02 -13.65 -65.27
#